data_AF-A0A3L7K116-F1
#
_entry.id   AF-A0A3L7K116-F1
#
_cell.length_a   1.000
_cell.length_b   1.000
_cell.length_c   1.000
_cell.angle_alpha   90.00
_cell.angle_beta   90.00
_cell.angle_gamma   90.00
#
_symmetry.space_group_name_H-M   'P 1'
#
loop_
_entity.id
_entity.type
_entity.pdbx_description
1 polymer ?
#
loop_
_entity_poly.entity_id
_entity_poly.type
_entity_poly.pdbx_seq_one_letter_code
_entity_poly.pdbx_strand_id
1 'polypeptide(L)'
;MKNFILLLGPAIMIFIGLQLFNSVRITFCLFYGWLLVIPMSIKITICKEKKVSLSSSIILGTVSGLLCGAAFLITCSLFLTKLFDLESLKSQLIEWNFSGSHVFLLVFILVFINPLLEEMYWRTFMLNMLKETIGPAKSILVTAFFYSLYHLLSLIPMFVWPFPIVAALPVFLAGVLWGIFKEKTGTNTASIISHIFADLAIMFVYLLFIR
;
A
#
# COMPACT_ATOMS: atom_id res chain seq x y z
N MET A 1 3.38 -22.02 -11.18
CA MET A 1 4.55 -21.73 -10.31
C MET A 1 5.24 -20.41 -10.64
N LYS A 2 5.43 -19.99 -11.91
CA LYS A 2 6.13 -18.74 -12.26
C LYS A 2 5.56 -17.45 -11.61
N ASN A 3 4.24 -17.33 -11.49
CA ASN A 3 3.63 -16.09 -10.97
C ASN A 3 3.75 -15.93 -9.43
N PHE A 4 4.07 -17.01 -8.71
CA PHE A 4 4.14 -16.98 -7.25
C PHE A 4 5.31 -16.12 -6.75
N ILE A 5 6.45 -16.17 -7.45
CA ILE A 5 7.60 -15.30 -7.16
C ILE A 5 7.23 -13.83 -7.35
N LEU A 6 6.42 -13.51 -8.36
CA LEU A 6 5.96 -12.14 -8.59
C LEU A 6 5.00 -11.66 -7.49
N LEU A 7 4.17 -12.56 -6.95
CA LEU A 7 3.30 -12.23 -5.81
C LEU A 7 4.08 -11.99 -4.52
N LEU A 8 5.10 -12.81 -4.26
CA LEU A 8 5.92 -12.70 -3.04
C LEU A 8 7.02 -11.64 -3.13
N GLY A 9 7.45 -11.25 -4.33
CA GLY A 9 8.58 -10.35 -4.55
C GLY A 9 8.56 -9.10 -3.67
N PRO A 10 7.47 -8.31 -3.65
CA PRO A 10 7.36 -7.14 -2.78
C PRO A 10 7.55 -7.46 -1.30
N ALA A 11 6.95 -8.55 -0.81
CA ALA A 11 7.13 -8.99 0.59
C ALA A 11 8.56 -9.41 0.90
N ILE A 12 9.23 -10.10 -0.03
CA ILE A 12 10.65 -10.48 0.11
C ILE A 12 11.53 -9.21 0.14
N MET A 13 11.26 -8.21 -0.70
CA MET A 13 12.02 -6.96 -0.72
C MET A 13 11.86 -6.18 0.59
N ILE A 14 10.63 -6.10 1.13
CA ILE A 14 10.39 -5.50 2.45
C ILE A 14 11.10 -6.29 3.54
N PHE A 15 10.95 -7.62 3.56
CA PHE A 15 11.61 -8.50 4.54
C PHE A 15 13.12 -8.29 4.60
N ILE A 16 13.77 -8.29 3.43
CA ILE A 16 15.21 -8.06 3.33
C ILE A 16 15.56 -6.66 3.83
N GLY A 17 14.94 -5.62 3.28
CA GLY A 17 15.31 -4.24 3.60
C GLY A 17 15.05 -3.86 5.06
N LEU A 18 13.89 -4.22 5.59
CA LEU A 18 13.39 -3.72 6.86
C LEU A 18 13.68 -4.66 8.03
N GLN A 19 13.56 -5.97 7.87
CA GLN A 19 13.72 -6.93 8.98
C GLN A 19 15.14 -7.49 9.05
N LEU A 20 15.82 -7.71 7.91
CA LEU A 20 17.21 -8.18 7.92
C LEU A 20 18.20 -7.02 8.04
N PHE A 21 18.03 -5.98 7.22
CA PHE A 21 18.96 -4.85 7.17
C PHE A 21 18.57 -3.66 8.05
N ASN A 22 17.38 -3.65 8.66
CA ASN A 22 16.86 -2.55 9.49
C ASN A 22 17.01 -1.17 8.83
N SER A 23 16.81 -1.09 7.51
CA SER A 23 17.13 0.10 6.72
C SER A 23 16.00 0.46 5.76
N VAL A 24 15.32 1.58 6.04
CA VAL A 24 14.27 2.14 5.17
C VAL A 24 14.81 2.49 3.79
N ARG A 25 16.07 2.96 3.69
CA ARG A 25 16.69 3.27 2.39
C ARG A 25 16.85 2.03 1.52
N ILE A 26 17.37 0.93 2.09
CA ILE A 26 17.51 -0.33 1.38
C ILE A 26 16.13 -0.88 1.01
N THR A 27 15.18 -0.81 1.96
CA THR A 27 13.78 -1.20 1.74
C THR A 27 13.18 -0.47 0.53
N PHE A 28 13.33 0.85 0.46
CA PHE A 28 12.79 1.67 -0.63
C PHE A 28 13.45 1.33 -1.96
N CYS A 29 14.78 1.20 -1.98
CA CYS A 29 15.50 0.83 -3.20
C CYS A 29 15.05 -0.54 -3.73
N LEU A 30 14.95 -1.54 -2.86
CA LEU A 30 14.54 -2.89 -3.24
C LEU A 30 13.07 -2.95 -3.67
N PHE A 31 12.19 -2.38 -2.86
CA PHE A 31 10.74 -2.42 -3.09
C PHE A 31 10.34 -1.63 -4.34
N TYR A 32 10.68 -0.33 -4.43
CA TYR A 32 10.34 0.47 -5.61
C TYR A 32 11.11 0.03 -6.85
N GLY A 33 12.35 -0.44 -6.69
CA GLY A 33 13.09 -1.08 -7.77
C GLY A 33 12.33 -2.28 -8.35
N TRP A 34 11.79 -3.15 -7.49
CA TRP A 34 10.97 -4.29 -7.90
C TRP A 34 9.69 -3.84 -8.62
N LEU A 35 8.92 -2.91 -8.02
CA LEU A 35 7.66 -2.44 -8.59
C LEU A 35 7.83 -1.78 -9.97
N LEU A 36 8.99 -1.18 -10.25
CA LEU A 36 9.31 -0.56 -11.53
C LEU A 36 9.89 -1.55 -12.54
N VAL A 37 10.96 -2.24 -12.19
CA VAL A 37 11.75 -3.04 -13.15
C VAL A 37 10.97 -4.25 -13.65
N ILE A 38 10.23 -4.92 -12.77
CA ILE A 38 9.55 -6.18 -13.12
C ILE A 38 8.42 -5.96 -14.14
N PRO A 39 7.47 -5.01 -13.96
CA PRO A 39 6.46 -4.74 -14.97
C PRO A 39 7.03 -4.23 -16.29
N MET A 40 8.15 -3.50 -16.28
CA MET A 40 8.81 -3.04 -17.50
C MET A 40 9.51 -4.19 -18.26
N SER A 41 10.04 -5.17 -17.53
CA SER A 41 10.76 -6.33 -18.10
C SER A 41 9.79 -7.35 -18.70
N ILE A 42 8.58 -7.45 -18.16
CA ILE A 42 7.57 -8.42 -18.60
C ILE A 42 6.48 -7.66 -19.36
N LYS A 43 6.51 -7.75 -20.70
CA LYS A 43 5.44 -7.20 -21.54
C LYS A 43 4.12 -7.91 -21.26
N ILE A 44 3.21 -7.24 -20.58
CA ILE A 44 1.82 -7.69 -20.44
C ILE A 44 0.95 -6.97 -21.46
N THR A 45 0.14 -7.75 -22.16
CA THR A 45 -0.96 -7.20 -22.98
C THR A 45 -2.04 -6.70 -22.04
N ILE A 46 -2.13 -5.38 -21.87
CA ILE A 46 -3.22 -4.79 -21.10
C ILE A 46 -4.48 -4.90 -21.94
N CYS A 47 -5.40 -5.76 -21.53
CA CYS A 47 -6.72 -5.87 -22.13
C CYS A 47 -7.42 -4.51 -22.14
N LYS A 48 -8.05 -4.15 -23.27
CA LYS A 48 -8.86 -2.94 -23.37
C LYS A 48 -10.10 -3.10 -22.47
N GLU A 49 -10.08 -2.43 -21.32
CA GLU A 49 -11.21 -2.40 -20.40
C GLU A 49 -12.19 -1.28 -20.74
N LYS A 50 -13.46 -1.48 -20.40
CA LYS A 50 -14.51 -0.47 -20.58
C LYS A 50 -14.23 0.69 -19.63
N LYS A 51 -13.83 1.83 -20.20
CA LYS A 51 -13.48 3.01 -19.41
C LYS A 51 -14.73 3.75 -18.95
N VAL A 52 -14.89 3.86 -17.64
CA VAL A 52 -15.85 4.80 -17.04
C VAL A 52 -15.30 6.23 -17.23
N SER A 53 -16.18 7.23 -17.14
CA SER A 53 -15.77 8.63 -17.18
C SER A 53 -14.74 8.93 -16.07
N LEU A 54 -13.80 9.82 -16.40
CA LEU A 54 -12.76 10.24 -15.46
C LEU A 54 -13.36 10.89 -14.20
N SER A 55 -14.41 11.69 -14.36
CA SER A 55 -15.11 12.37 -13.26
C SER A 55 -15.71 11.39 -12.26
N SER A 56 -16.39 10.34 -12.72
CA SER A 56 -16.95 9.31 -11.83
C SER A 56 -15.85 8.54 -11.09
N SER A 57 -14.70 8.30 -11.73
CA SER A 57 -13.56 7.64 -11.09
C SER A 57 -12.92 8.52 -10.02
N ILE A 58 -12.81 9.84 -10.26
CA ILE A 58 -12.33 10.81 -9.27
C ILE A 58 -13.28 10.85 -8.06
N ILE A 59 -14.58 10.99 -8.28
CA ILE A 59 -15.57 11.03 -7.19
C ILE A 59 -15.50 9.74 -6.36
N LEU A 60 -15.49 8.58 -7.02
CA LEU A 60 -15.39 7.29 -6.35
C LEU A 60 -14.12 7.18 -5.50
N GLY A 61 -12.97 7.58 -6.06
CA GLY A 61 -11.69 7.58 -5.37
C GLY A 61 -11.67 8.52 -4.16
N THR A 62 -12.13 9.76 -4.32
CA THR A 62 -12.16 10.74 -3.24
C THR A 62 -13.09 10.31 -2.11
N VAL A 63 -14.32 9.89 -2.41
CA VAL A 63 -15.29 9.48 -1.37
C VAL A 63 -14.77 8.26 -0.60
N SER A 64 -14.30 7.23 -1.31
CA SER A 64 -13.76 6.04 -0.65
C SER A 64 -12.49 6.34 0.14
N GLY A 65 -11.59 7.16 -0.41
CA GLY A 65 -10.37 7.59 0.26
C GLY A 65 -10.64 8.36 1.55
N LEU A 66 -11.58 9.31 1.52
CA LEU A 66 -12.00 10.04 2.72
C LEU A 66 -12.61 9.12 3.77
N LEU A 67 -13.42 8.13 3.36
CA LEU A 67 -13.99 7.15 4.29
C LEU A 67 -12.91 6.25 4.92
N CYS A 68 -11.98 5.73 4.12
CA CYS A 68 -10.85 4.94 4.60
C CYS A 68 -9.95 5.76 5.54
N GLY A 69 -9.60 6.98 5.14
CA GLY A 69 -8.80 7.91 5.94
C GLY A 69 -9.49 8.29 7.24
N ALA A 70 -10.79 8.64 7.21
CA ALA A 70 -11.56 8.96 8.41
C ALA A 70 -11.63 7.76 9.37
N ALA A 71 -11.89 6.55 8.86
CA ALA A 71 -11.91 5.33 9.67
C ALA A 71 -10.55 5.08 10.35
N PHE A 72 -9.45 5.28 9.61
CA PHE A 72 -8.10 5.18 10.16
C PHE A 72 -7.84 6.23 11.25
N LEU A 73 -8.17 7.51 10.99
CA LEU A 73 -7.98 8.61 11.93
C LEU A 73 -8.79 8.41 13.23
N ILE A 74 -10.05 7.99 13.11
CA ILE A 74 -10.92 7.72 14.27
C ILE A 74 -10.36 6.55 15.08
N THR A 75 -9.90 5.49 14.42
CA THR A 75 -9.32 4.34 15.12
C THR A 75 -8.04 4.74 15.86
N CYS A 76 -7.15 5.50 15.22
CA CYS A 76 -5.93 5.97 15.85
C CYS A 76 -6.22 6.92 17.01
N SER A 77 -7.17 7.85 16.88
CA SER A 77 -7.47 8.79 17.96
C SER A 77 -8.06 8.12 19.21
N LEU A 78 -8.84 7.05 19.04
CA LEU A 78 -9.44 6.30 20.14
C LEU A 78 -8.48 5.30 20.81
N PHE A 79 -7.53 4.74 20.05
CA PHE A 79 -6.72 3.60 20.49
C PHE A 79 -5.20 3.83 20.41
N LEU A 80 -4.72 5.06 20.19
CA LEU A 80 -3.31 5.38 19.91
C LEU A 80 -2.32 4.65 20.83
N THR A 81 -2.47 4.80 22.14
CA THR A 81 -1.54 4.24 23.15
C THR A 81 -1.65 2.73 23.31
N LYS A 82 -2.71 2.11 22.78
CA LYS A 82 -2.82 0.65 22.70
C LYS A 82 -2.18 0.11 21.43
N LEU A 83 -2.33 0.85 20.33
CA LEU A 83 -1.81 0.47 19.01
C LEU A 83 -0.28 0.60 18.95
N PHE A 84 0.28 1.63 19.59
CA PHE A 84 1.68 1.98 19.51
C PHE A 84 2.32 2.13 20.89
N ASP A 85 3.54 1.61 21.03
CA ASP A 85 4.47 2.09 22.04
C ASP A 85 5.11 3.36 21.48
N LEU A 86 4.64 4.52 21.94
CA LEU A 86 5.04 5.80 21.37
C LEU A 86 6.53 6.11 21.60
N GLU A 87 7.12 5.65 22.69
CA GLU A 87 8.54 5.89 22.95
C GLU A 87 9.41 5.04 22.01
N SER A 88 9.10 3.74 21.93
CA SER A 88 9.79 2.82 21.03
C SER A 88 9.58 3.18 19.55
N LEU A 89 8.39 3.65 19.18
CA LEU A 89 8.11 4.05 17.80
C LEU A 89 8.90 5.31 17.42
N LYS A 90 8.97 6.30 18.31
CA LYS A 90 9.75 7.53 18.08
C LYS A 90 11.23 7.24 17.93
N SER A 91 11.82 6.42 18.80
CA SER A 91 13.24 6.05 18.68
C SER A 91 13.52 5.34 17.36
N GLN A 92 12.68 4.38 16.97
CA GLN A 92 12.81 3.67 15.71
C GLN A 92 12.69 4.59 14.49
N LEU A 93 11.76 5.54 14.50
CA LEU A 93 11.61 6.53 13.42
C LEU A 93 12.83 7.45 13.31
N ILE A 94 13.48 7.80 14.42
CA ILE A 94 14.74 8.55 14.42
C ILE A 94 15.84 7.72 13.77
N GLU A 95 16.01 6.45 14.17
CA GLU A 95 17.00 5.53 13.59
C GLU A 95 16.81 5.33 12.08
N TRP A 96 15.55 5.27 11.65
CA TRP A 96 15.18 5.16 10.24
C TRP A 96 15.35 6.44 9.43
N ASN A 97 15.82 7.53 10.04
CA ASN A 97 15.89 8.88 9.43
C ASN A 97 14.52 9.40 8.98
N PHE A 98 13.46 8.96 9.65
CA PHE A 98 12.09 9.46 9.55
C PHE A 98 11.89 10.62 10.55
N SER A 99 12.89 11.50 10.67
CA SER A 99 12.88 12.70 11.52
C SER A 99 13.73 13.81 10.87
N GLY A 100 13.54 15.06 11.28
CA GLY A 100 14.32 16.20 10.76
C GLY A 100 13.95 16.67 9.35
N SER A 101 14.95 17.04 8.55
CA SER A 101 14.79 17.73 7.25
C SER A 101 14.29 16.83 6.11
N HIS A 102 14.50 15.51 6.21
CA HIS A 102 14.13 14.56 5.15
C HIS A 102 12.66 14.14 5.18
N VAL A 103 11.94 14.45 6.26
CA VAL A 103 10.54 14.05 6.48
C VAL A 103 9.62 14.51 5.34
N PHE A 104 9.81 15.74 4.83
CA PHE A 104 8.96 16.26 3.77
C PHE A 104 9.06 15.44 2.47
N LEU A 105 10.29 15.10 2.07
CA LEU A 105 10.53 14.27 0.88
C LEU A 105 9.93 12.87 1.07
N LEU A 106 10.06 12.31 2.27
CA LEU A 106 9.56 10.98 2.60
C LEU A 106 8.04 10.92 2.60
N VAL A 107 7.37 11.92 3.19
CA VAL A 107 5.92 12.10 3.13
C VAL A 107 5.47 12.24 1.68
N PHE A 108 6.17 13.03 0.86
CA PHE A 108 5.83 13.17 -0.56
C PHE A 108 5.92 11.84 -1.31
N ILE A 109 7.00 11.07 -1.10
CA ILE A 109 7.16 9.75 -1.71
C ILE A 109 6.04 8.82 -1.27
N LEU A 110 5.77 8.73 0.03
CA LEU A 110 4.75 7.84 0.58
C LEU A 110 3.34 8.24 0.14
N VAL A 111 3.01 9.51 0.03
CA VAL A 111 1.65 9.94 -0.32
C VAL A 111 1.41 9.91 -1.83
N PHE A 112 2.39 10.24 -2.66
CA PHE A 112 2.16 10.43 -4.10
C PHE A 112 2.82 9.36 -4.96
N ILE A 113 4.06 8.99 -4.65
CA ILE A 113 4.81 8.05 -5.49
C ILE A 113 4.41 6.61 -5.15
N ASN A 114 4.23 6.29 -3.86
CA ASN A 114 3.87 4.97 -3.41
C ASN A 114 2.55 4.48 -4.01
N PRO A 115 1.42 5.22 -3.90
CA PRO A 115 0.15 4.77 -4.50
C PRO A 115 0.24 4.56 -6.00
N LEU A 116 0.99 5.39 -6.72
CA LEU A 116 1.15 5.24 -8.16
C LEU A 116 1.84 3.92 -8.50
N LEU A 117 2.98 3.64 -7.88
CA LEU A 117 3.76 2.44 -8.17
C LEU A 117 3.05 1.16 -7.70
N GLU A 118 2.46 1.19 -6.51
CA GLU A 118 1.73 0.06 -5.97
C GLU A 118 0.49 -0.27 -6.81
N GLU A 119 -0.32 0.72 -7.18
CA GLU A 119 -1.50 0.48 -7.99
C GLU A 119 -1.15 0.04 -9.42
N MET A 120 -0.04 0.55 -9.99
CA MET A 120 0.49 0.03 -11.25
C MET A 120 0.90 -1.44 -11.13
N TYR A 121 1.64 -1.81 -10.09
CA TYR A 121 2.08 -3.19 -9.89
C TYR A 121 0.90 -4.13 -9.59
N TRP A 122 0.05 -3.79 -8.62
CA TRP A 122 -0.99 -4.70 -8.15
C TRP A 122 -2.21 -4.72 -9.06
N ARG A 123 -2.72 -3.56 -9.50
CA ARG A 123 -3.99 -3.48 -10.26
C ARG A 123 -3.80 -3.53 -11.76
N THR A 124 -2.64 -3.11 -12.27
CA THR A 124 -2.38 -3.20 -13.71
C THR A 124 -1.56 -4.42 -14.06
N PHE A 125 -0.46 -4.68 -13.38
CA PHE A 125 0.41 -5.80 -13.73
C PHE A 125 -0.11 -7.14 -13.18
N MET A 126 -0.14 -7.31 -11.85
CA MET A 126 -0.49 -8.60 -11.22
C MET A 126 -1.95 -9.00 -11.42
N LEU A 127 -2.89 -8.07 -11.26
CA LEU A 127 -4.32 -8.36 -11.42
C LEU A 127 -4.64 -8.85 -12.83
N ASN A 128 -4.14 -8.17 -13.87
CA ASN A 128 -4.39 -8.59 -15.25
C ASN A 128 -3.72 -9.93 -15.58
N MET A 129 -2.48 -10.13 -15.12
CA MET A 129 -1.77 -11.41 -15.29
C MET A 129 -2.56 -12.57 -14.70
N LEU A 130 -3.11 -12.41 -13.50
CA LEU A 130 -3.88 -13.45 -12.84
C LEU A 130 -5.27 -13.60 -13.43
N LYS A 131 -5.90 -12.52 -13.87
CA LYS A 131 -7.27 -12.52 -14.40
C LYS A 131 -7.44 -13.49 -15.56
N GLU A 132 -6.46 -13.56 -16.45
CA GLU A 132 -6.45 -14.50 -17.58
C GLU A 132 -6.41 -15.98 -17.16
N THR A 133 -5.89 -16.26 -15.97
CA THR A 133 -5.66 -17.64 -15.50
C THR A 133 -6.71 -18.14 -14.50
N ILE A 134 -7.17 -17.29 -13.58
CA ILE A 134 -8.06 -17.68 -12.48
C ILE A 134 -9.34 -16.84 -12.38
N GLY A 135 -9.54 -15.90 -13.30
CA GLY A 135 -10.72 -15.03 -13.36
C GLY A 135 -10.64 -13.81 -12.42
N PRO A 136 -11.52 -12.81 -12.61
CA PRO A 136 -11.41 -11.50 -11.97
C PRO A 136 -11.57 -11.55 -10.44
N ALA A 137 -12.61 -12.22 -9.93
CA ALA A 137 -12.91 -12.25 -8.50
C ALA A 137 -11.77 -12.89 -7.68
N LYS A 138 -11.26 -14.05 -8.13
CA LYS A 138 -10.13 -14.72 -7.46
C LYS A 138 -8.85 -13.88 -7.57
N SER A 139 -8.61 -13.23 -8.71
CA SER A 139 -7.44 -12.37 -8.90
C SER A 139 -7.46 -11.14 -7.98
N ILE A 140 -8.62 -10.53 -7.74
CA ILE A 140 -8.77 -9.47 -6.75
C ILE A 140 -8.36 -9.96 -5.36
N LEU A 141 -8.92 -11.10 -4.91
CA LEU A 141 -8.63 -11.63 -3.58
C LEU A 141 -7.16 -12.02 -3.41
N VAL A 142 -6.57 -12.69 -4.41
CA VAL A 142 -5.16 -13.09 -4.38
C VAL A 142 -4.25 -11.86 -4.35
N THR A 143 -4.45 -10.89 -5.23
CA THR A 143 -3.62 -9.67 -5.23
C THR A 143 -3.79 -8.85 -3.96
N ALA A 144 -5.01 -8.73 -3.42
CA ALA A 144 -5.25 -8.07 -2.14
C ALA A 144 -4.56 -8.76 -0.97
N PHE A 145 -4.54 -10.10 -0.94
CA PHE A 145 -3.85 -10.87 0.09
C PHE A 145 -2.35 -10.60 0.10
N PHE A 146 -1.68 -10.74 -1.04
CA PHE A 146 -0.24 -10.48 -1.14
C PHE A 146 0.10 -9.00 -0.96
N TYR A 147 -0.80 -8.09 -1.35
CA TYR A 147 -0.71 -6.67 -1.04
C TYR A 147 -0.70 -6.41 0.48
N SER A 148 -1.64 -7.01 1.22
CA SER A 148 -1.66 -6.90 2.68
C SER A 148 -0.49 -7.61 3.36
N LEU A 149 0.09 -8.63 2.73
CA LEU A 149 1.17 -9.42 3.32
C LEU A 149 2.46 -8.60 3.48
N TYR A 150 2.88 -7.84 2.46
CA TYR A 150 4.08 -7.01 2.62
C TYR A 150 3.82 -5.82 3.56
N HIS A 151 2.59 -5.32 3.61
CA HIS A 151 2.20 -4.31 4.58
C HIS A 151 2.30 -4.84 6.01
N LEU A 152 1.86 -6.07 6.27
CA LEU A 152 2.03 -6.71 7.58
C LEU A 152 3.50 -6.68 8.02
N LEU A 153 4.44 -6.92 7.11
CA LEU A 153 5.88 -6.82 7.42
C LEU A 153 6.27 -5.40 7.85
N SER A 154 5.78 -4.37 7.15
CA SER A 154 6.01 -2.97 7.56
C SER A 154 5.33 -2.58 8.88
N LEU A 155 4.20 -3.23 9.22
CA LEU A 155 3.44 -2.95 10.45
C LEU A 155 4.05 -3.60 11.69
N ILE A 156 4.67 -4.78 11.57
CA ILE A 156 5.29 -5.52 12.69
C ILE A 156 6.23 -4.66 13.55
N PRO A 157 7.20 -3.91 13.00
CA PRO A 157 8.09 -3.10 13.81
C PRO A 157 7.42 -1.84 14.37
N MET A 158 6.25 -1.44 13.87
CA MET A 158 5.59 -0.18 14.28
C MET A 158 4.52 -0.38 15.34
N PHE A 159 3.75 -1.47 15.28
CA PHE A 159 2.59 -1.69 16.15
C PHE A 159 2.91 -2.69 17.27
N VAL A 160 2.26 -2.49 18.42
CA VAL A 160 2.32 -3.43 19.55
C VAL A 160 1.62 -4.73 19.18
N TRP A 161 2.18 -5.87 19.57
CA TRP A 161 1.57 -7.17 19.32
C TRP A 161 0.27 -7.33 20.16
N PRO A 162 -0.89 -7.76 19.60
CA PRO A 162 -1.14 -8.39 18.30
C PRO A 162 -1.64 -7.47 17.17
N PHE A 163 -1.54 -6.15 17.31
CA PHE A 163 -2.17 -5.19 16.40
C PHE A 163 -1.68 -5.18 14.95
N PRO A 164 -0.43 -5.54 14.58
CA PRO A 164 -0.05 -5.67 13.17
C PRO A 164 -0.97 -6.58 12.34
N ILE A 165 -1.42 -7.73 12.89
CA ILE A 165 -2.33 -8.64 12.17
C ILE A 165 -3.72 -8.03 12.07
N VAL A 166 -4.19 -7.39 13.14
CA VAL A 166 -5.49 -6.69 13.13
C VAL A 166 -5.48 -5.56 12.11
N ALA A 167 -4.39 -4.80 12.01
CA ALA A 167 -4.21 -3.71 11.07
C ALA A 167 -4.00 -4.20 9.62
N ALA A 168 -3.54 -5.44 9.40
CA ALA A 168 -3.46 -6.01 8.05
C ALA A 168 -4.84 -6.28 7.43
N LEU A 169 -5.89 -6.48 8.24
CA LEU A 169 -7.26 -6.70 7.75
C LEU A 169 -7.84 -5.50 6.97
N PRO A 170 -7.87 -4.26 7.51
CA PRO A 170 -8.34 -3.11 6.73
C PRO A 170 -7.47 -2.86 5.49
N VAL A 171 -6.16 -3.14 5.52
CA VAL A 171 -5.29 -3.07 4.34
C VAL A 171 -5.72 -4.09 3.27
N PHE A 172 -6.02 -5.32 3.67
CA PHE A 172 -6.57 -6.34 2.77
C PHE A 172 -7.91 -5.89 2.16
N LEU A 173 -8.82 -5.36 2.97
CA LEU A 173 -10.12 -4.87 2.51
C LEU A 173 -9.99 -3.68 1.55
N ALA A 174 -9.08 -2.74 1.83
CA ALA A 174 -8.74 -1.66 0.90
C ALA A 174 -8.21 -2.23 -0.43
N GLY A 175 -7.33 -3.23 -0.36
CA GLY A 175 -6.84 -3.92 -1.54
C GLY A 175 -7.95 -4.60 -2.37
N VAL A 176 -8.93 -5.22 -1.72
CA VAL A 176 -10.11 -5.78 -2.39
C VAL A 176 -10.93 -4.67 -3.04
N LEU A 177 -11.22 -3.58 -2.31
CA LEU A 177 -11.98 -2.43 -2.80
C LEU A 177 -11.35 -1.82 -4.06
N TRP A 178 -10.03 -1.62 -4.05
CA TRP A 178 -9.29 -1.06 -5.17
C TRP A 178 -9.21 -2.01 -6.36
N GLY A 179 -9.13 -3.32 -6.11
CA GLY A 179 -9.30 -4.34 -7.15
C GLY A 179 -10.68 -4.27 -7.82
N ILE A 180 -11.74 -4.07 -7.03
CA ILE A 180 -13.11 -3.88 -7.55
C ILE A 180 -13.20 -2.58 -8.36
N PHE A 181 -12.57 -1.49 -7.92
CA PHE A 181 -12.54 -0.23 -8.68
C PHE A 181 -11.87 -0.41 -10.04
N LYS A 182 -10.73 -1.10 -10.08
CA LYS A 182 -10.04 -1.40 -11.33
C LYS A 182 -10.94 -2.19 -12.29
N GLU A 183 -11.52 -3.30 -11.82
CA GLU A 183 -12.39 -4.14 -12.67
C GLU A 183 -13.64 -3.39 -13.15
N LYS A 184 -14.24 -2.53 -12.30
CA LYS A 184 -15.45 -1.78 -12.66
C LYS A 184 -15.19 -0.58 -13.58
N THR A 185 -14.07 0.12 -13.39
CA THR A 185 -13.81 1.40 -14.09
C THR A 185 -12.86 1.26 -15.28
N GLY A 186 -12.09 0.18 -15.35
CA GLY A 186 -11.04 -0.02 -16.35
C GLY A 186 -9.79 0.83 -16.11
N THR A 187 -9.72 1.61 -15.02
CA THR A 187 -8.64 2.55 -14.73
C THR A 187 -8.19 2.42 -13.28
N ASN A 188 -6.98 2.89 -12.97
CA ASN A 188 -6.49 2.94 -11.59
C ASN A 188 -6.84 4.28 -10.91
N THR A 189 -7.50 5.21 -11.60
CA THR A 189 -7.70 6.59 -11.08
C THR A 189 -8.41 6.58 -9.74
N ALA A 190 -9.49 5.79 -9.61
CA ALA A 190 -10.23 5.69 -8.36
C ALA A 190 -9.38 5.06 -7.23
N SER A 191 -8.60 4.02 -7.51
CA SER A 191 -7.77 3.41 -6.47
C SER A 191 -6.61 4.29 -6.07
N ILE A 192 -5.89 4.91 -7.02
CA ILE A 192 -4.79 5.85 -6.75
C ILE A 192 -5.28 6.99 -5.86
N ILE A 193 -6.40 7.63 -6.21
CA ILE A 193 -6.93 8.75 -5.41
C ILE A 193 -7.33 8.26 -4.01
N SER A 194 -8.05 7.14 -3.93
CA SER A 194 -8.45 6.56 -2.64
C SER A 194 -7.26 6.26 -1.74
N HIS A 195 -6.20 5.70 -2.33
CA HIS A 195 -4.94 5.35 -1.67
C HIS A 195 -4.18 6.60 -1.21
N ILE A 196 -4.06 7.64 -2.04
CA ILE A 196 -3.48 8.94 -1.63
C ILE A 196 -4.15 9.48 -0.36
N PHE A 197 -5.48 9.44 -0.27
CA PHE A 197 -6.20 9.90 0.93
C PHE A 197 -5.96 9.00 2.16
N ALA A 198 -5.83 7.69 1.98
CA ALA A 198 -5.47 6.78 3.05
C ALA A 198 -4.05 7.08 3.58
N ASP A 199 -3.08 7.28 2.68
CA ASP A 199 -1.69 7.59 3.05
C ASP A 199 -1.56 8.97 3.68
N LEU A 200 -2.34 9.96 3.22
CA LEU A 200 -2.45 11.26 3.87
C LEU A 200 -2.93 11.12 5.32
N ALA A 201 -3.93 10.27 5.58
CA ALA A 201 -4.41 10.02 6.93
C ALA A 201 -3.34 9.38 7.83
N ILE A 202 -2.55 8.44 7.31
CA ILE A 202 -1.41 7.84 8.02
C ILE A 202 -0.35 8.90 8.33
N MET A 203 0.03 9.72 7.34
CA MET A 203 1.01 10.79 7.53
C MET A 203 0.50 11.88 8.47
N PHE A 204 -0.80 12.13 8.52
CA PHE A 204 -1.40 13.07 9.46
C PHE A 204 -1.27 12.58 10.91
N VAL A 205 -1.49 11.29 11.17
CA VAL A 205 -1.23 10.71 12.50
C VAL A 205 0.23 10.84 12.88
N TYR A 206 1.14 10.54 11.94
CA TYR A 206 2.57 10.72 12.16
C TYR A 206 2.91 12.18 12.53
N LEU A 207 2.42 13.16 11.79
CA LEU A 207 2.74 14.58 12.01
C LEU A 207 2.15 15.16 13.31
N LEU A 208 0.99 14.67 13.76
CA LEU A 208 0.31 15.23 14.94
C LEU A 208 0.66 14.52 16.25
N PHE A 209 0.83 13.20 16.22
CA PHE A 209 0.90 12.39 17.43
C PHE A 209 2.26 11.73 17.65
N ILE A 210 3.05 11.58 16.59
CA ILE A 210 4.32 10.83 16.65
C ILE A 210 5.54 11.74 16.48
N ARG A 211 5.49 12.70 15.56
CA ARG A 211 6.60 13.65 15.32
C ARG A 211 6.87 14.56 16.52
#